data_AF-A0A9E2GX77-F1
#
_entry.id   AF-A0A9E2GX77-F1
#
_cell.length_a   1.000
_cell.length_b   1.000
_cell.length_c   1.000
_cell.angle_alpha   90.00
_cell.angle_beta   90.00
_cell.angle_gamma   90.00
#
_symmetry.space_group_name_H-M   'P 1'
#
loop_
_entity.id
_entity.type
_entity.pdbx_description
1 polymer ?
#
loop_
_entity_poly.entity_id
_entity_poly.type
_entity_poly.pdbx_seq_one_letter_code
_entity_poly.pdbx_strand_id
1 'polypeptide(L)'
;MTEQVIYIDEFKQYITRFQTDVGNREFGEYGSWNGFVVKKMNFDEFVAKYEEFRNLERLYADILERGDTVNDAIFRTLREQGANLLIEV
;
A
#
# COMPACT_ATOMS: atom_id res chain seq x y z
N MET A 1 6.34 7.72 -19.58
CA MET A 1 5.47 8.33 -18.53
C MET A 1 6.37 8.74 -17.40
N THR A 2 6.27 9.98 -16.91
CA THR A 2 7.00 10.46 -15.72
C THR A 2 6.48 9.74 -14.47
N GLU A 3 7.36 9.39 -13.52
CA GLU A 3 7.00 8.66 -12.28
C GLU A 3 5.86 9.33 -11.51
N GLN A 4 5.81 10.67 -11.53
CA GLN A 4 4.75 11.45 -10.92
C GLN A 4 3.34 11.14 -11.46
N VAL A 5 3.20 10.81 -12.76
CA VAL A 5 1.90 10.45 -13.36
C VAL A 5 1.43 9.10 -12.81
N ILE A 6 2.35 8.15 -12.64
CA ILE A 6 2.04 6.83 -12.07
C ILE A 6 1.53 7.00 -10.63
N TYR A 7 2.23 7.79 -9.81
CA TYR A 7 1.82 8.04 -8.43
C TYR A 7 0.44 8.70 -8.32
N ILE A 8 0.11 9.63 -9.21
CA ILE A 8 -1.20 10.27 -9.24
C ILE A 8 -2.31 9.26 -9.55
N ASP A 9 -2.09 8.39 -10.53
CA ASP A 9 -3.09 7.39 -10.92
C ASP A 9 -3.28 6.32 -9.84
N GLU A 10 -2.19 5.86 -9.22
CA GLU A 10 -2.25 4.93 -8.08
C GLU A 10 -2.95 5.55 -6.86
N PHE A 11 -2.67 6.83 -6.58
CA PHE A 11 -3.34 7.55 -5.50
C PHE A 11 -4.85 7.67 -5.74
N LYS A 12 -5.28 7.97 -6.98
CA LYS A 12 -6.71 8.01 -7.32
C LYS A 12 -7.38 6.66 -7.11
N GLN A 13 -6.71 5.57 -7.47
CA GLN A 13 -7.22 4.22 -7.24
C GLN A 13 -7.33 3.92 -5.74
N TYR A 14 -6.31 4.26 -4.95
CA TYR A 14 -6.35 4.16 -3.49
C TYR A 14 -7.54 4.92 -2.89
N ILE A 15 -7.75 6.18 -3.28
CA ILE A 15 -8.88 6.98 -2.77
C ILE A 15 -10.22 6.34 -3.14
N THR A 16 -10.33 5.81 -4.35
CA THR A 16 -11.54 5.12 -4.82
C THR A 16 -11.82 3.88 -3.97
N ARG A 17 -10.80 3.04 -3.73
CA ARG A 17 -10.89 1.86 -2.86
C ARG A 17 -11.24 2.25 -1.43
N PHE A 18 -10.59 3.28 -0.89
CA PHE A 18 -10.84 3.75 0.48
C PHE A 18 -12.28 4.23 0.64
N GLN A 19 -12.77 5.04 -0.29
CA GLN A 19 -14.14 5.53 -0.24
C GLN A 19 -15.16 4.41 -0.41
N THR A 20 -14.86 3.40 -1.23
CA THR A 20 -15.77 2.28 -1.50
C THR A 20 -15.86 1.35 -0.29
N ASP A 21 -14.72 0.97 0.29
CA ASP A 21 -14.67 -0.11 1.29
C ASP A 21 -14.63 0.39 2.73
N VAL A 22 -14.10 1.60 2.97
CA VAL A 22 -13.97 2.20 4.31
C VAL A 22 -15.00 3.31 4.53
N GLY A 23 -15.47 3.92 3.44
CA GLY A 23 -16.45 5.00 3.43
C GLY A 23 -15.83 6.40 3.32
N ASN A 24 -16.69 7.41 3.31
CA ASN A 24 -16.26 8.80 3.17
C ASN A 24 -15.66 9.32 4.48
N ARG A 25 -14.35 9.58 4.48
CA ARG A 25 -13.56 10.10 5.60
C ARG A 25 -12.70 11.27 5.14
N GLU A 26 -12.32 12.14 6.06
CA GLU A 26 -11.36 13.21 5.79
C GLU A 26 -9.92 12.68 5.78
N PHE A 27 -9.00 13.40 5.11
CA PHE A 27 -7.58 13.04 5.15
C PHE A 27 -7.05 13.12 6.58
N GLY A 28 -6.31 12.10 7.01
CA GLY A 28 -5.84 11.99 8.38
C GLY A 28 -6.74 11.16 9.30
N GLU A 29 -8.00 10.93 8.92
CA GLU A 29 -8.92 10.12 9.71
C GLU A 29 -8.69 8.62 9.51
N TYR A 30 -9.08 7.85 10.53
CA TYR A 30 -9.03 6.40 10.50
C TYR A 30 -10.42 5.83 10.22
N GLY A 31 -10.44 4.76 9.45
CA GLY A 31 -11.61 3.91 9.27
C GLY A 31 -11.27 2.45 9.54
N SER A 32 -12.31 1.64 9.69
CA SER A 32 -12.16 0.19 9.86
C SER A 32 -12.44 -0.50 8.54
N TRP A 33 -11.53 -1.36 8.12
CA TRP A 33 -11.68 -2.19 6.95
C TRP A 33 -11.23 -3.60 7.26
N ASN A 34 -12.14 -4.58 7.12
CA ASN A 34 -11.86 -6.01 7.35
C ASN A 34 -11.10 -6.31 8.67
N GLY A 35 -11.44 -5.61 9.75
CA GLY A 35 -10.77 -5.76 11.07
C GLY A 35 -9.46 -4.98 11.22
N PHE A 36 -8.98 -4.33 10.16
CA PHE A 36 -7.84 -3.42 10.19
C PHE A 36 -8.29 -1.98 10.39
N VAL A 37 -7.44 -1.20 11.05
CA VAL A 37 -7.61 0.25 11.19
C VAL A 37 -6.72 0.92 10.16
N VAL A 38 -7.35 1.52 9.14
CA VAL A 38 -6.67 2.14 8.00
C VAL A 38 -6.86 3.65 8.04
N LYS A 39 -5.75 4.40 7.91
CA LYS A 39 -5.76 5.86 7.83
C LYS A 39 -6.00 6.30 6.39
N LYS A 40 -6.85 7.29 6.16
CA LYS A 40 -6.94 7.97 4.87
C LYS A 40 -5.72 8.86 4.69
N MET A 41 -4.78 8.43 3.86
CA MET A 41 -3.52 9.12 3.60
C MET A 41 -3.73 10.28 2.62
N ASN A 42 -3.00 11.37 2.83
CA ASN A 42 -2.84 12.38 1.80
C ASN A 42 -1.86 11.92 0.71
N PHE A 43 -1.69 12.72 -0.35
CA PHE A 43 -0.84 12.34 -1.48
C PHE A 43 0.62 12.10 -1.08
N ASP A 44 1.21 12.96 -0.27
CA ASP A 44 2.62 12.85 0.14
C ASP A 44 2.86 11.62 1.02
N GLU A 45 1.95 11.34 1.96
CA GLU A 45 1.96 10.13 2.79
C GLU A 45 1.82 8.87 1.94
N PHE A 46 0.92 8.89 0.95
CA PHE A 46 0.72 7.79 0.02
C PHE A 46 1.97 7.54 -0.82
N VAL A 47 2.57 8.57 -1.41
CA VAL A 47 3.77 8.43 -2.24
C VAL A 47 4.91 7.82 -1.42
N ALA A 48 5.17 8.33 -0.22
CA ALA A 48 6.21 7.78 0.64
C ALA A 48 5.97 6.29 0.96
N LYS A 49 4.72 5.91 1.28
CA LYS A 49 4.36 4.51 1.56
C LYS A 49 4.39 3.62 0.33
N TYR A 50 3.98 4.14 -0.82
CA TYR A 50 3.99 3.43 -2.08
C TYR A 50 5.43 3.16 -2.55
N GLU A 51 6.35 4.10 -2.37
CA GLU A 51 7.77 3.90 -2.62
C GLU A 51 8.38 2.82 -1.71
N GLU A 52 8.07 2.84 -0.41
CA GLU A 52 8.45 1.77 0.52
C GLU A 52 7.94 0.39 0.04
N PHE A 53 6.67 0.33 -0.35
CA PHE A 53 6.05 -0.90 -0.85
C PHE A 53 6.73 -1.42 -2.11
N ARG A 54 6.98 -0.56 -3.11
CA ARG A 54 7.67 -0.93 -4.35
C ARG A 54 9.11 -1.41 -4.10
N ASN A 55 9.80 -0.82 -3.12
CA ASN A 55 11.13 -1.28 -2.73
C ASN A 55 11.08 -2.66 -2.07
N LEU A 56 10.08 -2.92 -1.22
CA LEU A 56 9.86 -4.25 -0.64
C LEU A 56 9.47 -5.29 -1.68
N GLU A 57 8.62 -4.96 -2.66
CA GLU A 57 8.29 -5.84 -3.78
C GLU A 57 9.55 -6.24 -4.57
N ARG A 58 10.43 -5.29 -4.86
CA ARG A 58 11.71 -5.55 -5.53
C ARG A 58 12.60 -6.47 -4.69
N LEU A 59 12.75 -6.18 -3.40
CA LEU A 59 13.53 -7.01 -2.49
C LEU A 59 12.97 -8.45 -2.41
N TYR A 60 11.65 -8.57 -2.36
CA TYR A 60 10.97 -9.87 -2.34
C TYR A 60 11.20 -10.65 -3.64
N ALA A 61 11.09 -9.99 -4.79
CA ALA A 61 11.39 -10.58 -6.10
C ALA A 61 12.85 -11.05 -6.18
N ASP A 62 13.80 -10.24 -5.73
CA ASP A 62 15.23 -10.57 -5.70
C ASP A 62 15.52 -11.81 -4.82
N ILE A 63 14.86 -11.94 -3.66
CA ILE A 63 15.01 -13.10 -2.77
C ILE A 63 14.46 -14.36 -3.44
N LEU A 64 13.29 -14.26 -4.09
CA LEU A 64 12.69 -15.37 -4.83
C LEU A 64 13.57 -15.82 -5.99
N GLU A 65 14.13 -14.88 -6.77
CA GLU A 65 15.04 -15.20 -7.87
C GLU A 65 16.32 -15.90 -7.41
N ARG A 66 16.83 -15.55 -6.22
CA ARG A 66 18.02 -16.18 -5.64
C ARG A 66 17.74 -17.56 -5.04
N GLY A 67 16.46 -17.94 -4.88
CA GLY A 67 16.06 -19.18 -4.22
C GLY A 67 16.33 -19.18 -2.71
N ASP A 68 16.55 -18.00 -2.13
CA ASP A 68 16.75 -17.83 -0.69
C ASP A 68 15.43 -18.09 0.05
N THR A 69 15.51 -18.56 1.30
CA THR A 69 14.30 -18.70 2.12
C THR A 69 13.71 -17.32 2.37
N VAL A 70 12.53 -17.09 1.78
CA VAL A 70 11.75 -15.89 2.02
C VAL A 70 11.54 -15.74 3.52
N ASN A 71 12.03 -14.63 4.07
CA ASN A 71 11.80 -14.34 5.47
C ASN A 71 10.30 -14.02 5.67
N ASP A 72 9.59 -14.83 6.46
CA ASP A 72 8.18 -14.63 6.83
C ASP A 72 7.88 -13.23 7.36
N ALA A 73 8.88 -12.51 7.87
CA ALA A 73 8.74 -11.12 8.26
C ALA A 73 8.50 -10.19 7.05
N ILE A 74 9.24 -10.36 5.95
CA ILE A 74 9.10 -9.54 4.74
C ILE A 74 7.73 -9.75 4.10
N PHE A 75 7.30 -11.02 3.98
CA PHE A 75 6.00 -11.36 3.43
C PHE A 75 4.84 -10.77 4.26
N ARG A 76 4.94 -10.85 5.60
CA ARG A 76 3.96 -10.23 6.49
C ARG A 76 3.92 -8.72 6.35
N THR A 77 5.08 -8.05 6.33
CA THR A 77 5.15 -6.60 6.15
C THR A 77 4.57 -6.19 4.80
N LEU A 78 4.86 -6.92 3.73
CA LEU A 78 4.34 -6.64 2.40
C LEU A 78 2.80 -6.79 2.36
N ARG A 79 2.27 -7.83 3.02
CA ARG A 79 0.83 -8.03 3.16
C ARG A 79 0.15 -6.94 3.99
N GLU A 80 0.75 -6.54 5.11
CA GLU A 80 0.24 -5.46 5.97
C GLU A 80 0.26 -4.11 5.27
N GLN A 81 1.32 -3.82 4.50
CA GLN A 81 1.39 -2.61 3.68
C GLN A 81 0.39 -2.66 2.52
N GLY A 82 0.23 -3.82 1.86
CA GLY A 82 -0.80 -4.04 0.85
C GLY A 82 -2.21 -3.77 1.39
N ALA A 83 -2.54 -4.24 2.59
CA ALA A 83 -3.83 -3.96 3.22
C ALA A 83 -4.06 -2.46 3.47
N ASN A 84 -3.01 -1.71 3.84
CA ASN A 84 -3.12 -0.26 4.07
C ASN A 84 -3.15 0.58 2.79
N LEU A 85 -2.46 0.14 1.73
CA LEU A 85 -2.27 0.89 0.48
C LEU A 85 -3.25 0.49 -0.62
N LEU A 86 -3.52 -0.80 -0.74
CA LEU A 86 -4.38 -1.36 -1.78
C LEU A 86 -5.78 -1.62 -1.24
N ILE A 87 -5.96 -1.79 0.07
CA ILE A 87 -7.28 -2.15 0.64
C ILE A 87 -7.76 -3.45 0.00
N GLU A 88 -6.82 -4.38 -0.16
CA GLU A 88 -7.01 -5.72 -0.74
C GLU A 88 -6.30 -6.73 0.18
N VAL A 89 -6.89 -7.91 0.39
CA VAL A 89 -6.38 -8.98 1.30
C VAL A 89 -5.83 -10.17 0.54
#